data_AF-A0AAU1PAY5-F1
#
_entry.id   AF-A0AAU1PAY5-F1
#
_cell.length_a   1.000
_cell.length_b   1.000
_cell.length_c   1.000
_cell.angle_alpha   90.00
_cell.angle_beta   90.00
_cell.angle_gamma   90.00
#
_symmetry.space_group_name_H-M   'P 1'
#
loop_
_entity.id
_entity.type
_entity.pdbx_description
1 polymer ?
#
loop_
_entity_poly.entity_id
_entity_poly.type
_entity_poly.pdbx_seq_one_letter_code
_entity_poly.pdbx_strand_id
1 'polypeptide(L)'
;MMLTLLMSNVVLLTLLVATYMTSEGDVAIGKAAPRDATVNLPELKDGAILAANQWPDACSFVDQEEIKAILPGAKDIKQESRPINALSIKEFAADSSWKESDRSESGQCLYSMRLPGETYAATLFWFRIEAVADPKLIVSYVDRAALGINTNQGAGGADRCAITGLQEGSWNCRKGPLLFTVGGQTTVTFKGTPAPAPFVWRDDVLPEFVRTIAAKIK
;
A
#
# COMPACT_ATOMS: atom_id res chain seq x y z
N MET A 1 -70.31 -43.84 -21.40
CA MET A 1 -70.33 -42.60 -20.60
C MET A 1 -68.90 -42.21 -20.28
N MET A 2 -68.45 -41.09 -20.87
CA MET A 2 -67.18 -40.43 -20.56
C MET A 2 -67.20 -39.93 -19.11
N LEU A 3 -66.09 -40.09 -18.38
CA LEU A 3 -65.77 -39.20 -17.26
C LEU A 3 -64.25 -38.96 -17.18
N THR A 4 -63.90 -37.87 -17.85
CA THR A 4 -62.87 -36.85 -17.65
C THR A 4 -61.77 -37.03 -16.58
N LEU A 5 -60.53 -36.81 -17.05
CA LEU A 5 -59.29 -36.60 -16.30
C LEU A 5 -59.37 -35.46 -15.27
N LEU A 6 -58.60 -35.60 -14.18
CA LEU A 6 -58.00 -34.48 -13.46
C LEU A 6 -56.55 -34.83 -13.12
N MET A 7 -55.65 -34.43 -14.02
CA MET A 7 -54.21 -34.38 -13.80
C MET A 7 -53.90 -33.15 -12.93
N SER A 8 -53.56 -33.36 -11.66
CA SER A 8 -53.01 -32.29 -10.82
C SER A 8 -51.55 -32.06 -11.18
N ASN A 9 -51.32 -31.05 -12.03
CA ASN A 9 -50.02 -30.44 -12.23
C ASN A 9 -49.60 -29.68 -10.96
N VAL A 10 -48.83 -30.32 -10.08
CA VAL A 10 -48.07 -29.62 -9.04
C VAL A 10 -46.68 -29.32 -9.62
N VAL A 11 -46.58 -28.20 -10.34
CA VAL A 11 -45.28 -27.61 -10.70
C VAL A 11 -44.75 -26.94 -9.45
N LEU A 12 -43.95 -27.67 -8.67
CA LEU A 12 -43.21 -27.14 -7.54
C LEU A 12 -42.03 -26.33 -8.08
N LEU A 13 -42.29 -25.07 -8.43
CA LEU A 13 -41.27 -24.09 -8.79
C LEU A 13 -40.58 -23.64 -7.50
N THR A 14 -39.63 -24.41 -7.00
CA THR A 14 -38.70 -23.94 -5.97
C THR A 14 -37.80 -22.87 -6.60
N LEU A 15 -38.25 -21.60 -6.52
CA LEU A 15 -37.36 -20.46 -6.62
C LEU A 15 -36.32 -20.60 -5.50
N LEU A 16 -35.12 -21.07 -5.85
CA LEU A 16 -33.92 -20.70 -5.11
C LEU A 16 -33.75 -19.20 -5.27
N VAL A 17 -34.37 -18.44 -4.36
CA VAL A 17 -33.88 -17.11 -4.04
C VAL A 17 -32.53 -17.35 -3.37
N ALA A 18 -31.48 -17.44 -4.18
CA ALA A 18 -30.14 -17.20 -3.72
C ALA A 18 -30.10 -15.74 -3.27
N THR A 19 -30.55 -15.50 -2.04
CA THR A 19 -30.13 -14.33 -1.29
C THR A 19 -28.61 -14.42 -1.26
N TYR A 20 -27.96 -13.70 -2.18
CA TYR A 20 -26.59 -13.27 -1.98
C TYR A 20 -26.58 -12.60 -0.61
N MET A 21 -26.16 -13.33 0.41
CA MET A 21 -25.68 -12.72 1.63
C MET A 21 -24.47 -11.91 1.18
N THR A 22 -24.70 -10.63 0.86
CA THR A 22 -23.64 -9.63 0.95
C THR A 22 -23.18 -9.72 2.39
N SER A 23 -22.06 -10.41 2.59
CA SER A 23 -21.42 -10.51 3.89
C SER A 23 -21.26 -9.08 4.39
N GLU A 24 -21.77 -8.78 5.59
CA GLU A 24 -21.65 -7.44 6.20
C GLU A 24 -20.17 -7.05 6.48
N GLY A 25 -19.19 -7.84 6.02
CA GLY A 25 -17.76 -7.62 6.14
C GLY A 25 -17.00 -7.53 4.81
N ASP A 26 -17.68 -7.48 3.66
CA ASP A 26 -16.98 -7.39 2.37
C ASP A 26 -16.51 -5.95 2.09
N VAL A 27 -15.19 -5.75 2.14
CA VAL A 27 -14.57 -4.45 1.90
C VAL A 27 -14.40 -4.20 0.40
N ALA A 28 -14.84 -3.02 -0.06
CA ALA A 28 -14.56 -2.53 -1.40
C ALA A 28 -13.18 -1.89 -1.47
N ILE A 29 -12.45 -2.14 -2.56
CA ILE A 29 -11.20 -1.46 -2.89
C ILE A 29 -11.53 -0.37 -3.90
N GLY A 30 -11.25 0.88 -3.53
CA GLY A 30 -11.39 2.03 -4.40
C GLY A 30 -10.16 2.24 -5.29
N LYS A 31 -9.97 3.48 -5.73
CA LYS A 31 -8.85 3.87 -6.60
C LYS A 31 -8.09 5.03 -5.99
N ALA A 32 -6.78 5.04 -6.22
CA ALA A 32 -5.92 6.15 -5.87
C ALA A 32 -6.47 7.45 -6.47
N ALA A 33 -6.63 8.45 -5.62
CA ALA A 33 -7.04 9.80 -6.00
C ALA A 33 -6.00 10.79 -5.44
N PRO A 34 -4.76 10.77 -5.96
CA PRO A 34 -3.69 11.62 -5.44
C PRO A 34 -4.10 13.08 -5.53
N ARG A 35 -3.91 13.80 -4.43
CA ARG A 35 -4.14 15.24 -4.39
C ARG A 35 -2.88 15.98 -4.82
N ASP A 36 -3.05 17.20 -5.30
CA ASP A 36 -1.96 18.10 -5.74
C ASP A 36 -1.12 18.63 -4.55
N ALA A 37 -0.50 17.72 -3.80
CA ALA A 37 0.43 17.99 -2.73
C ALA A 37 1.79 17.39 -3.11
N THR A 38 2.55 18.12 -3.92
CA THR A 38 3.92 17.70 -4.26
C THR A 38 4.79 17.70 -3.01
N VAL A 39 5.51 16.61 -2.77
CA VAL A 39 6.58 16.58 -1.77
C VAL A 39 7.86 17.09 -2.42
N ASN A 40 8.39 18.20 -1.90
CA ASN A 40 9.62 18.79 -2.41
C ASN A 40 10.83 17.99 -1.91
N LEU A 41 11.42 17.20 -2.80
CA LEU A 41 12.73 16.59 -2.58
C LEU A 41 13.80 17.46 -3.26
N PRO A 42 14.96 17.69 -2.63
CA PRO A 42 16.04 18.42 -3.28
C PRO A 42 16.54 17.66 -4.52
N GLU A 43 17.05 18.39 -5.50
CA GLU A 43 17.72 17.77 -6.63
C GLU A 43 19.08 17.21 -6.16
N LEU A 44 19.23 15.88 -6.19
CA LEU A 44 20.43 15.17 -5.76
C LEU A 44 21.15 14.58 -6.96
N LYS A 45 22.45 14.91 -7.10
CA LYS A 45 23.32 14.52 -8.22
C LYS A 45 24.67 14.06 -7.70
N ASP A 46 25.46 13.48 -8.59
CA ASP A 46 26.86 13.09 -8.36
C ASP A 46 27.06 12.20 -7.12
N GLY A 47 26.10 11.30 -6.89
CA GLY A 47 26.13 10.35 -5.76
C GLY A 47 25.76 10.95 -4.40
N ALA A 48 25.21 12.16 -4.37
CA ALA A 48 24.76 12.80 -3.14
C ALA A 48 23.67 11.98 -2.41
N ILE A 49 23.72 12.00 -1.07
CA ILE A 49 22.72 11.40 -0.19
C ILE A 49 22.19 12.49 0.74
N LEU A 50 20.88 12.59 0.87
CA LEU A 50 20.26 13.50 1.85
C LEU A 50 20.26 12.82 3.22
N ALA A 51 20.80 13.49 4.23
CA ALA A 51 20.84 12.98 5.59
C ALA A 51 19.43 12.74 6.14
N ALA A 52 19.28 11.70 6.97
CA ALA A 52 17.96 11.22 7.43
C ALA A 52 17.16 12.26 8.22
N ASN A 53 17.86 13.09 8.99
CA ASN A 53 17.27 14.19 9.75
C ASN A 53 16.76 15.35 8.88
N GLN A 54 17.02 15.32 7.56
CA GLN A 54 16.52 16.29 6.58
C GLN A 54 15.43 15.71 5.67
N TRP A 55 15.04 14.45 5.87
CA TRP A 55 13.97 13.83 5.08
C TRP A 55 12.63 14.53 5.31
N PRO A 56 11.75 14.55 4.29
CA PRO A 56 10.38 15.02 4.50
C PRO A 56 9.65 14.13 5.51
N ASP A 57 8.61 14.69 6.13
CA ASP A 57 7.71 13.92 6.97
C ASP A 57 6.96 12.87 6.13
N ALA A 58 7.13 11.60 6.47
CA ALA A 58 6.49 10.50 5.79
C ALA A 58 4.94 10.61 5.84
N CYS A 59 4.39 11.22 6.90
CA CYS A 59 2.96 11.42 7.03
C CYS A 59 2.38 12.45 6.06
N SER A 60 3.22 13.24 5.38
CA SER A 60 2.76 14.18 4.35
C SER A 60 2.42 13.51 3.00
N PHE A 61 2.82 12.25 2.80
CA PHE A 61 2.66 11.56 1.52
C PHE A 61 1.27 10.96 1.29
N VAL A 62 0.54 10.62 2.35
CA VAL A 62 -0.82 10.07 2.23
C VAL A 62 -1.71 10.71 3.29
N ASP A 63 -2.78 11.36 2.86
CA ASP A 63 -3.77 11.94 3.77
C ASP A 63 -4.98 11.01 4.01
N GLN A 64 -5.84 11.39 4.95
CA GLN A 64 -7.01 10.57 5.29
C GLN A 64 -8.03 10.47 4.15
N GLU A 65 -8.14 11.48 3.29
CA GLU A 65 -9.08 11.45 2.18
C GLU A 65 -8.58 10.53 1.06
N GLU A 66 -7.26 10.48 0.84
CA GLU A 66 -6.63 9.50 -0.05
C GLU A 66 -6.76 8.07 0.48
N ILE A 67 -6.67 7.87 1.81
CA ILE A 67 -6.98 6.57 2.43
C ILE A 67 -8.42 6.18 2.15
N LYS A 68 -9.38 7.09 2.33
CA LYS A 68 -10.79 6.81 2.03
C LYS A 68 -11.06 6.60 0.55
N ALA A 69 -10.29 7.23 -0.34
CA ALA A 69 -10.41 6.97 -1.78
C ALA A 69 -10.02 5.52 -2.12
N ILE A 70 -8.99 4.98 -1.47
CA ILE A 70 -8.53 3.60 -1.66
C ILE A 70 -9.37 2.60 -0.85
N LEU A 71 -9.80 2.97 0.35
CA LEU A 71 -10.60 2.17 1.28
C LEU A 71 -11.85 2.94 1.71
N PRO A 72 -12.91 3.01 0.88
CA PRO A 72 -14.09 3.85 1.13
C PRO A 72 -14.85 3.57 2.43
N GLY A 73 -14.68 2.36 2.98
CA GLY A 73 -15.29 1.97 4.26
C GLY A 73 -14.46 2.32 5.50
N ALA A 74 -13.26 2.87 5.35
CA ALA A 74 -12.34 3.11 6.46
C ALA A 74 -12.89 4.14 7.46
N LYS A 75 -12.88 3.76 8.73
CA LYS A 75 -13.28 4.58 9.89
C LYS A 75 -12.15 4.63 10.90
N ASP A 76 -12.29 5.55 11.86
CA ASP A 76 -11.37 5.68 13.00
C ASP A 76 -9.89 5.78 12.57
N ILE A 77 -9.63 6.44 11.43
CA ILE A 77 -8.30 6.56 10.85
C ILE A 77 -7.43 7.39 11.79
N LYS A 78 -6.41 6.75 12.36
CA LYS A 78 -5.37 7.40 13.14
C LYS A 78 -4.07 7.35 12.36
N GLN A 79 -3.38 8.48 12.36
CA GLN A 79 -2.11 8.68 11.68
C GLN A 79 -1.05 8.98 12.74
N GLU A 80 0.07 8.28 12.66
CA GLU A 80 1.16 8.41 13.62
C GLU A 80 2.50 8.46 12.91
N SER A 81 3.22 9.56 13.10
CA SER A 81 4.59 9.70 12.64
C SER A 81 5.52 8.90 13.56
N ARG A 82 6.41 8.11 12.95
CA ARG A 82 7.33 7.22 13.63
C ARG A 82 8.76 7.52 13.18
N PRO A 83 9.70 7.60 14.13
CA PRO A 83 11.08 7.81 13.79
C PRO A 83 11.71 6.51 13.28
N ILE A 84 12.67 6.62 12.37
CA ILE A 84 13.38 5.48 11.77
C ILE A 84 14.87 5.76 11.65
N ASN A 85 15.66 4.70 11.66
CA ASN A 85 17.07 4.78 11.27
C ASN A 85 17.14 4.59 9.77
N ALA A 86 17.91 5.43 9.08
CA ALA A 86 18.12 5.26 7.66
C ALA A 86 18.83 3.93 7.36
N LEU A 87 18.50 3.32 6.22
CA LEU A 87 19.32 2.22 5.73
C LEU A 87 20.74 2.71 5.47
N SER A 88 21.72 1.89 5.85
CA SER A 88 23.10 2.11 5.44
C SER A 88 23.22 1.82 3.95
N ILE A 89 23.07 2.85 3.13
CA ILE A 89 23.48 2.83 1.72
C ILE A 89 25.01 3.06 1.62
N LYS A 90 25.73 3.05 2.75
CA LYS A 90 27.13 3.48 2.87
C LYS A 90 28.11 2.69 2.00
N GLU A 91 27.84 1.42 1.70
CA GLU A 91 28.62 0.65 0.72
C GLU A 91 28.52 1.21 -0.72
N PHE A 92 27.58 2.13 -0.95
CA PHE A 92 27.38 2.87 -2.19
C PHE A 92 27.52 4.39 -2.03
N ALA A 93 27.59 4.92 -0.80
CA ALA A 93 27.77 6.34 -0.54
C ALA A 93 29.17 6.81 -0.96
N ALA A 94 29.23 7.84 -1.80
CA ALA A 94 30.46 8.56 -2.11
C ALA A 94 30.90 9.51 -0.97
N ASP A 95 30.09 9.69 0.08
CA ASP A 95 30.26 10.76 1.07
C ASP A 95 30.66 10.24 2.46
N SER A 96 31.79 10.74 2.94
CA SER A 96 32.34 10.54 4.29
C SER A 96 31.54 11.22 5.42
N SER A 97 30.58 12.09 5.10
CA SER A 97 29.78 12.87 6.07
C SER A 97 28.62 12.08 6.72
N TRP A 98 28.19 10.96 6.12
CA TRP A 98 27.08 10.13 6.62
C TRP A 98 27.42 9.38 7.91
N LYS A 99 26.52 9.46 8.91
CA LYS A 99 26.63 8.73 10.18
C LYS A 99 25.45 7.79 10.36
N GLU A 100 25.71 6.58 10.84
CA GLU A 100 24.69 5.58 11.19
C GLU A 100 23.70 6.08 12.27
N SER A 101 24.09 7.11 13.01
CA SER A 101 23.25 7.83 13.98
C SER A 101 22.23 8.78 13.36
N ASP A 102 22.28 9.00 12.04
CA ASP A 102 21.35 9.91 11.38
C ASP A 102 19.98 9.22 11.31
N ARG A 103 19.11 9.69 12.20
CA ARG A 103 17.72 9.26 12.35
C ARG A 103 16.80 10.28 11.71
N SER A 104 15.77 9.79 11.03
CA SER A 104 14.63 10.64 10.69
C SER A 104 13.63 10.56 11.85
N GLU A 105 13.26 11.70 12.43
CA GLU A 105 12.22 11.72 13.49
C GLU A 105 10.82 11.40 12.94
N SER A 106 10.64 11.47 11.62
CA SER A 106 9.35 11.34 10.93
C SER A 106 9.44 10.51 9.64
N GLY A 107 10.40 9.60 9.54
CA GLY A 107 10.64 8.85 8.30
C GLY A 107 9.68 7.68 8.05
N GLN A 108 8.77 7.39 8.98
CA GLN A 108 7.67 6.45 8.76
C GLN A 108 6.35 7.07 9.19
N CYS A 109 5.28 6.76 8.45
CA CYS A 109 3.92 7.01 8.86
C CYS A 109 3.17 5.69 9.02
N LEU A 110 2.56 5.49 10.19
CA LEU A 110 1.68 4.38 10.48
C LEU A 110 0.23 4.88 10.49
N TYR A 111 -0.62 4.18 9.77
CA TYR A 111 -2.05 4.40 9.71
C TYR A 111 -2.74 3.19 10.32
N SER A 112 -3.52 3.42 11.38
CA SER A 112 -4.44 2.42 11.91
C SER A 112 -5.86 2.83 11.61
N MET A 113 -6.68 1.89 11.18
CA MET A 113 -8.05 2.15 10.76
C MET A 113 -8.92 0.95 11.03
N ARG A 114 -10.22 1.19 11.09
CA ARG A 114 -11.24 0.15 11.16
C ARG A 114 -11.94 0.03 9.82
N LEU A 115 -11.93 -1.16 9.24
CA LEU A 115 -12.68 -1.48 8.03
C LEU A 115 -14.04 -2.14 8.36
N PRO A 116 -15.01 -2.16 7.42
CA PRO A 116 -16.24 -2.92 7.57
C PRO A 116 -15.94 -4.39 7.93
N GLY A 117 -16.66 -4.93 8.91
CA GLY A 117 -16.42 -6.27 9.47
C GLY A 117 -15.46 -6.31 10.66
N GLU A 118 -14.70 -5.24 10.94
CA GLU A 118 -13.82 -5.19 12.12
C GLU A 118 -14.52 -4.57 13.34
N THR A 119 -14.27 -5.14 14.53
CA THR A 119 -14.81 -4.63 15.80
C THR A 119 -13.94 -3.53 16.43
N TYR A 120 -12.68 -3.43 16.03
CA TYR A 120 -11.72 -2.39 16.44
C TYR A 120 -10.80 -2.04 15.25
N ALA A 121 -9.95 -1.02 15.38
CA ALA A 121 -9.01 -0.62 14.33
C ALA A 121 -7.88 -1.65 14.16
N ALA A 122 -8.16 -2.75 13.45
CA ALA A 122 -7.24 -3.87 13.25
C ALA A 122 -6.46 -3.76 11.92
N THR A 123 -6.97 -2.97 10.97
CA THR A 123 -6.28 -2.73 9.71
C THR A 123 -5.16 -1.70 9.88
N LEU A 124 -3.99 -2.04 9.34
CA LEU A 124 -2.80 -1.18 9.32
C LEU A 124 -2.34 -0.94 7.90
N PHE A 125 -1.94 0.28 7.61
CA PHE A 125 -1.13 0.66 6.45
C PHE A 125 0.10 1.42 6.96
N TRP A 126 1.27 1.21 6.37
CA TRP A 126 2.43 2.03 6.66
C TRP A 126 3.18 2.41 5.39
N PHE A 127 3.76 3.61 5.44
CA PHE A 127 4.70 4.14 4.47
C PHE A 127 5.98 4.50 5.18
N ARG A 128 7.12 4.04 4.66
CA ARG A 128 8.45 4.28 5.23
C ARG A 128 9.39 4.79 4.15
N ILE A 129 10.07 5.89 4.43
CA ILE A 129 11.19 6.38 3.61
C ILE A 129 12.41 5.52 3.97
N GLU A 130 13.01 4.87 2.99
CA GLU A 130 14.22 4.06 3.22
C GLU A 130 15.50 4.86 2.94
N ALA A 131 15.44 5.72 1.92
CA ALA A 131 16.50 6.64 1.58
C ALA A 131 16.05 7.77 0.66
N VAL A 132 16.77 8.89 0.74
CA VAL A 132 16.69 9.99 -0.21
C VAL A 132 18.10 10.26 -0.75
N ALA A 133 18.33 10.04 -2.05
CA ALA A 133 19.66 10.10 -2.65
C ALA A 133 19.61 10.41 -4.16
N ASP A 134 20.78 10.58 -4.79
CA ASP A 134 20.91 10.62 -6.26
C ASP A 134 20.14 9.43 -6.87
N PRO A 135 19.20 9.66 -7.80
CA PRO A 135 18.44 8.60 -8.45
C PRO A 135 19.32 7.46 -8.99
N LYS A 136 20.50 7.75 -9.56
CA LYS A 136 21.43 6.73 -10.07
C LYS A 136 21.96 5.82 -8.97
N LEU A 137 22.17 6.39 -7.78
CA LEU A 137 22.60 5.65 -6.60
C LEU A 137 21.50 4.70 -6.11
N ILE A 138 20.25 5.19 -6.09
CA ILE A 138 19.09 4.38 -5.71
C ILE A 138 18.88 3.22 -6.68
N VAL A 139 18.96 3.45 -7.99
CA VAL A 139 18.89 2.36 -8.98
C VAL A 139 19.96 1.31 -8.69
N SER A 140 21.20 1.76 -8.49
CA SER A 140 22.33 0.87 -8.25
C SER A 140 22.22 0.09 -6.94
N TYR A 141 21.59 0.67 -5.91
CA TYR A 141 21.28 -0.01 -4.65
C TYR A 141 20.20 -1.07 -4.87
N VAL A 142 19.08 -0.70 -5.49
CA VAL A 142 17.95 -1.61 -5.71
C VAL A 142 18.36 -2.81 -6.56
N ASP A 143 19.16 -2.59 -7.60
CA ASP A 143 19.60 -3.68 -8.49
C ASP A 143 20.59 -4.65 -7.84
N ARG A 144 21.34 -4.20 -6.83
CA ARG A 144 22.42 -5.00 -6.21
C ARG A 144 22.08 -5.57 -4.84
N ALA A 145 21.26 -4.87 -4.06
CA ALA A 145 21.07 -5.13 -2.63
C ALA A 145 19.60 -5.34 -2.23
N ALA A 146 18.64 -4.73 -2.95
CA ALA A 146 17.22 -4.95 -2.67
C ALA A 146 16.74 -6.28 -3.28
N LEU A 147 16.92 -7.37 -2.54
CA LEU A 147 16.38 -8.68 -2.89
C LEU A 147 14.85 -8.65 -2.78
N GLY A 148 14.17 -8.82 -3.92
CA GLY A 148 12.73 -8.96 -3.99
C GLY A 148 12.33 -9.63 -5.29
N ILE A 149 11.11 -10.17 -5.34
CA ILE A 149 10.56 -10.68 -6.61
C ILE A 149 10.21 -9.45 -7.45
N ASN A 150 10.99 -9.23 -8.51
CA ASN A 150 10.72 -8.17 -9.46
C ASN A 150 9.38 -8.44 -10.12
N THR A 151 8.44 -7.51 -9.95
CA THR A 151 7.19 -7.51 -10.69
C THR A 151 6.98 -6.11 -11.24
N ASN A 152 6.52 -6.02 -12.49
CA ASN A 152 6.00 -4.75 -13.01
C ASN A 152 4.58 -4.47 -12.49
N GLN A 153 3.97 -5.46 -11.81
CA GLN A 153 2.75 -5.28 -11.04
C GLN A 153 3.03 -4.30 -9.89
N GLY A 154 2.02 -3.57 -9.41
CA GLY A 154 2.15 -2.71 -8.24
C GLY A 154 3.00 -1.44 -8.37
N ALA A 155 3.78 -1.27 -9.46
CA ALA A 155 4.63 -0.09 -9.63
C ALA A 155 3.83 1.22 -9.59
N GLY A 156 2.58 1.24 -10.08
CA GLY A 156 1.62 2.31 -9.77
C GLY A 156 2.03 3.73 -10.19
N GLY A 157 3.11 3.93 -10.96
CA GLY A 157 3.68 5.26 -11.26
C GLY A 157 5.05 5.49 -10.61
N ALA A 158 5.45 4.65 -9.66
CA ALA A 158 6.84 4.47 -9.26
C ALA A 158 7.67 3.93 -10.43
N ASP A 159 8.98 4.18 -10.41
CA ASP A 159 9.86 3.76 -11.51
C ASP A 159 10.16 2.26 -11.44
N ARG A 160 10.15 1.68 -10.23
CA ARG A 160 10.25 0.24 -10.00
C ARG A 160 9.74 -0.09 -8.60
N CYS A 161 9.10 -1.25 -8.46
CA CYS A 161 8.85 -1.85 -7.17
C CYS A 161 9.21 -3.34 -7.19
N ALA A 162 9.50 -3.89 -6.01
CA ALA A 162 9.71 -5.31 -5.79
C ALA A 162 9.02 -5.74 -4.51
N ILE A 163 8.46 -6.95 -4.50
CA ILE A 163 7.83 -7.50 -3.31
C ILE A 163 8.92 -7.97 -2.34
N THR A 164 8.87 -7.46 -1.12
CA THR A 164 9.73 -7.85 0.01
C THR A 164 8.90 -8.56 1.07
N GLY A 165 9.30 -9.79 1.40
CA GLY A 165 8.57 -10.65 2.33
C GLY A 165 7.31 -11.25 1.71
N LEU A 166 7.36 -12.52 1.32
CA LEU A 166 6.23 -13.21 0.68
C LEU A 166 4.97 -13.30 1.57
N GLN A 167 5.15 -13.28 2.90
CA GLN A 167 4.07 -13.40 3.89
C GLN A 167 3.58 -12.06 4.42
N GLU A 168 4.48 -11.08 4.63
CA GLU A 168 4.13 -9.73 5.10
C GLU A 168 3.63 -8.83 3.98
N GLY A 169 3.94 -9.17 2.72
CA GLY A 169 3.35 -8.53 1.54
C GLY A 169 3.69 -7.05 1.41
N SER A 170 4.92 -6.65 1.71
CA SER A 170 5.38 -5.27 1.53
C SER A 170 5.99 -5.06 0.14
N TRP A 171 5.98 -3.80 -0.31
CA TRP A 171 6.61 -3.38 -1.56
C TRP A 171 7.72 -2.39 -1.26
N ASN A 172 8.94 -2.72 -1.69
CA ASN A 172 10.04 -1.78 -1.78
C ASN A 172 10.01 -1.13 -3.17
N CYS A 173 9.83 0.18 -3.20
CA CYS A 173 9.63 0.98 -4.40
C CYS A 173 10.66 2.10 -4.50
N ARG A 174 10.97 2.51 -5.74
CA ARG A 174 11.73 3.72 -6.01
C ARG A 174 11.00 4.64 -6.98
N LYS A 175 11.13 5.94 -6.75
CA LYS A 175 10.67 7.00 -7.65
C LYS A 175 11.62 8.18 -7.55
N GLY A 176 12.31 8.51 -8.65
CA GLY A 176 13.29 9.59 -8.67
C GLY A 176 14.32 9.45 -7.55
N PRO A 177 14.49 10.45 -6.67
CA PRO A 177 15.47 10.43 -5.58
C PRO A 177 14.97 9.71 -4.32
N LEU A 178 13.82 9.04 -4.33
CA LEU A 178 13.24 8.37 -3.16
C LEU A 178 13.25 6.85 -3.31
N LEU A 179 13.77 6.17 -2.29
CA LEU A 179 13.54 4.75 -2.02
C LEU A 179 12.59 4.66 -0.83
N PHE A 180 11.53 3.87 -0.96
CA PHE A 180 10.50 3.77 0.07
C PHE A 180 9.86 2.38 0.12
N THR A 181 9.23 2.09 1.24
CA THR A 181 8.52 0.84 1.48
C THR A 181 7.08 1.15 1.84
N VAL A 182 6.15 0.41 1.23
CA VAL A 182 4.75 0.38 1.65
C VAL A 182 4.38 -1.01 2.13
N GLY A 183 3.58 -1.09 3.17
CA GLY A 183 3.07 -2.35 3.67
C GLY A 183 1.78 -2.14 4.44
N GLY A 184 1.21 -3.23 4.89
CA GLY A 184 0.01 -3.20 5.70
C GLY A 184 -0.51 -4.60 5.95
N GLN A 185 -1.59 -4.66 6.71
CA GLN A 185 -2.29 -5.89 7.00
C GLN A 185 -3.74 -5.56 7.37
N THR A 186 -4.61 -6.53 7.18
CA THR A 186 -6.02 -6.42 7.54
C THR A 186 -6.57 -7.79 7.94
N THR A 187 -7.67 -7.77 8.69
CA THR A 187 -8.39 -8.98 9.08
C THR A 187 -9.65 -9.23 8.24
N VAL A 188 -9.97 -8.31 7.32
CA VAL A 188 -11.22 -8.36 6.53
C VAL A 188 -11.11 -9.21 5.28
N THR A 189 -12.27 -9.59 4.76
CA THR A 189 -12.42 -10.13 3.40
C THR A 189 -12.77 -9.01 2.43
N PHE A 190 -12.35 -9.15 1.17
CA PHE A 190 -12.62 -8.17 0.13
C PHE A 190 -13.71 -8.66 -0.82
N LYS A 191 -14.58 -7.74 -1.23
CA LYS A 191 -15.73 -8.04 -2.06
C LYS A 191 -15.31 -8.65 -3.39
N GLY A 192 -15.84 -9.84 -3.70
CA GLY A 192 -15.66 -10.48 -5.00
C GLY A 192 -14.29 -11.15 -5.20
N THR A 193 -13.48 -11.26 -4.14
CA THR A 193 -12.14 -11.85 -4.24
C THR A 193 -12.05 -13.15 -3.45
N PRO A 194 -11.71 -14.29 -4.08
CA PRO A 194 -11.55 -15.56 -3.39
C PRO A 194 -10.18 -15.70 -2.70
N ALA A 195 -9.25 -14.77 -2.95
CA ALA A 195 -7.91 -14.81 -2.39
C ALA A 195 -7.89 -14.38 -0.90
N PRO A 196 -7.00 -14.96 -0.08
CA PRO A 196 -6.83 -14.55 1.32
C PRO A 196 -6.40 -13.08 1.45
N ALA A 197 -6.81 -12.43 2.54
CA ALA A 197 -6.60 -11.01 2.80
C ALA A 197 -5.16 -10.51 2.58
N PRO A 198 -4.08 -11.23 2.99
CA PRO A 198 -2.72 -10.77 2.74
C PRO A 198 -2.37 -10.64 1.25
N PHE A 199 -2.90 -11.51 0.40
CA PHE A 199 -2.65 -11.45 -1.04
C PHE A 199 -3.44 -10.32 -1.69
N VAL A 200 -4.70 -10.14 -1.33
CA VAL A 200 -5.51 -9.02 -1.82
C VAL A 200 -4.93 -7.68 -1.38
N TRP A 201 -4.49 -7.60 -0.12
CA TRP A 201 -3.83 -6.41 0.39
C TRP A 201 -2.57 -6.08 -0.43
N ARG A 202 -1.71 -7.08 -0.63
CA ARG A 202 -0.46 -6.92 -1.38
C ARG A 202 -0.70 -6.58 -2.86
N ASP A 203 -1.63 -7.26 -3.52
CA ASP A 203 -1.75 -7.27 -4.98
C ASP A 203 -2.77 -6.27 -5.51
N ASP A 204 -3.75 -5.85 -4.69
CA ASP A 204 -4.83 -4.95 -5.10
C ASP A 204 -4.86 -3.64 -4.30
N VAL A 205 -4.55 -3.66 -2.99
CA VAL A 205 -4.61 -2.45 -2.13
C VAL A 205 -3.32 -1.65 -2.17
N LEU A 206 -2.17 -2.26 -1.89
CA LEU A 206 -0.87 -1.56 -1.85
C LEU A 206 -0.51 -0.86 -3.16
N PRO A 207 -0.80 -1.39 -4.37
CA PRO A 207 -0.57 -0.68 -5.63
C PRO A 207 -1.27 0.69 -5.72
N GLU A 208 -2.45 0.83 -5.13
CA GLU A 208 -3.17 2.09 -5.11
C GLU A 208 -2.49 3.09 -4.16
N PHE A 209 -1.94 2.63 -3.03
CA PHE A 209 -1.11 3.46 -2.16
C PHE A 209 0.20 3.89 -2.84
N VAL A 210 0.89 2.96 -3.53
CA VAL A 210 2.08 3.29 -4.33
C VAL A 210 1.74 4.37 -5.37
N ARG A 211 0.60 4.26 -6.04
CA ARG A 211 0.15 5.26 -7.01
C ARG A 211 -0.07 6.63 -6.40
N THR A 212 -0.72 6.70 -5.24
CA THR A 212 -0.90 7.95 -4.50
C THR A 212 0.44 8.59 -4.13
N ILE A 213 1.37 7.81 -3.57
CA ILE A 213 2.69 8.28 -3.14
C ILE A 213 3.53 8.74 -4.34
N ALA A 214 3.61 7.91 -5.39
CA ALA A 214 4.44 8.19 -6.55
C ALA A 214 3.99 9.44 -7.32
N ALA A 215 2.68 9.74 -7.33
CA ALA A 215 2.16 10.95 -7.96
C ALA A 215 2.63 12.25 -7.29
N LYS A 216 3.09 12.19 -6.03
CA LYS A 216 3.57 13.35 -5.27
C LYS A 216 5.07 13.61 -5.42
N ILE A 217 5.79 12.71 -6.08
CA ILE A 217 7.24 12.77 -6.26
C ILE A 217 7.54 13.25 -7.69
N LYS A 218 8.31 14.33 -7.81
CA LYS A 218 8.74 14.90 -9.10
C LYS A 218 10.11 14.41 -9.49
#